data_AF-A0AA88EY74-F1
#
_entry.id   AF-A0AA88EY74-F1
#
_cell.length_a   1.000
_cell.length_b   1.000
_cell.length_c   1.000
_cell.angle_alpha   90.00
_cell.angle_beta   90.00
_cell.angle_gamma   90.00
#
_symmetry.space_group_name_H-M   'P 1'
#
loop_
_entity.id
_entity.type
_entity.pdbx_description
1 polymer ?
#
loop_
_entity_poly.entity_id
_entity_poly.type
_entity_poly.pdbx_seq_one_letter_code
_entity_poly.pdbx_strand_id
1 'polypeptide(L)'
;MAYLTRRQALSAFSGLTVATLAAPHLLKAETPLTFYGPPAAPSAVLAHAVKDGFLKDVAPGAVFKAWKTPDEMRAAVASGSMGAVVMPSYGAANLHSRGLGLGLLNVLTTGLLYVVSKDETLNSLQSLSGKTLALPFKNDMPDFVLRRLVAENGLKPGDITLEYAASPPEAVQLLLTGRVDAALLSEPAATAVLIKAKSFFMTVHRTIDIQKEWAKVAGKPEIPQAGLALTSQVQQKLGKAGIEALQAGMETALASAAADPQTAAAAAADALGFPPEIIAASFPTSHLSALKASAARADLEAFYDELAKADPAIIGGRRPDDGFYLV
;
A
#
# COMPACT_ATOMS: atom_id res chain seq x y z
N MET A 1 -16.18 -93.13 -9.53
CA MET A 1 -15.16 -92.06 -9.38
C MET A 1 -15.36 -91.06 -10.51
N ALA A 2 -16.08 -89.97 -10.25
CA ALA A 2 -16.35 -88.94 -11.25
C ALA A 2 -15.89 -87.59 -10.70
N TYR A 3 -15.03 -86.95 -11.50
CA TYR A 3 -14.31 -85.72 -11.23
C TYR A 3 -15.25 -84.50 -11.23
N LEU A 4 -15.10 -83.65 -10.21
CA LEU A 4 -15.75 -82.33 -10.14
C LEU A 4 -15.16 -81.40 -11.21
N THR A 5 -16.00 -80.93 -12.13
CA THR A 5 -15.64 -79.98 -13.18
C THR A 5 -15.62 -78.53 -12.66
N ARG A 6 -14.71 -77.73 -13.25
CA ARG A 6 -14.37 -76.30 -13.04
C ARG A 6 -15.52 -75.26 -13.02
N ARG A 7 -16.80 -75.65 -13.04
CA ARG A 7 -17.97 -74.75 -13.13
C ARG A 7 -18.75 -74.52 -11.84
N GLN A 8 -18.29 -75.07 -10.71
CA GLN A 8 -18.98 -74.92 -9.40
C GLN A 8 -18.19 -74.14 -8.34
N ALA A 9 -17.10 -73.46 -8.73
CA ALA A 9 -16.31 -72.59 -7.83
C ALA A 9 -16.64 -71.10 -7.99
N LEU A 10 -17.85 -70.75 -8.43
CA LEU A 10 -18.29 -69.38 -8.68
C LEU A 10 -19.73 -69.18 -8.19
N SER A 11 -19.93 -69.30 -6.88
CA SER A 11 -21.18 -68.90 -6.23
C SER A 11 -20.99 -68.67 -4.72
N ALA A 12 -19.96 -67.91 -4.36
CA ALA A 12 -19.73 -67.50 -2.97
C ALA A 12 -19.08 -66.11 -2.90
N PHE A 13 -19.64 -65.11 -3.59
CA PHE A 13 -19.35 -63.68 -3.33
C PHE A 13 -20.51 -62.83 -3.84
N SER A 14 -21.67 -62.94 -3.18
CA SER A 14 -22.79 -62.02 -3.38
C SER A 14 -23.32 -61.66 -2.01
N GLY A 15 -22.60 -60.74 -1.34
CA GLY A 15 -22.90 -60.35 0.03
C GLY A 15 -21.86 -59.40 0.62
N LEU A 16 -21.30 -58.49 -0.17
CA LEU A 16 -20.71 -57.27 0.37
C LEU A 16 -21.52 -56.10 -0.17
N THR A 17 -22.44 -55.63 0.65
CA THR A 17 -22.89 -54.24 0.59
C THR A 17 -21.65 -53.37 0.64
N VAL A 18 -21.27 -52.80 -0.51
CA VAL A 18 -20.35 -51.67 -0.55
C VAL A 18 -21.11 -50.54 0.13
N ALA A 19 -20.89 -50.38 1.45
CA ALA A 19 -21.12 -49.12 2.09
C ALA A 19 -20.22 -48.12 1.36
N THR A 20 -20.81 -47.34 0.45
CA THR A 20 -20.18 -46.15 -0.08
C THR A 20 -19.91 -45.25 1.12
N LEU A 21 -18.72 -45.38 1.69
CA LEU A 21 -18.14 -44.36 2.55
C LEU A 21 -18.12 -43.11 1.69
N ALA A 22 -19.12 -42.25 1.89
CA ALA A 22 -19.06 -40.87 1.46
C ALA A 22 -17.78 -40.35 2.10
N ALA A 23 -16.71 -40.24 1.32
CA ALA A 23 -15.52 -39.56 1.76
C ALA A 23 -16.01 -38.19 2.22
N PRO A 24 -15.86 -37.82 3.50
CA PRO A 24 -16.16 -36.45 3.89
C PRO A 24 -15.33 -35.60 2.94
N HIS A 25 -15.99 -34.69 2.22
CA HIS A 25 -15.28 -33.64 1.51
C HIS A 25 -14.28 -33.10 2.51
N LEU A 26 -12.99 -33.39 2.31
CA LEU A 26 -11.92 -32.75 3.04
C LEU A 26 -12.14 -31.28 2.71
N LEU A 27 -12.82 -30.57 3.62
CA LEU A 27 -12.98 -29.13 3.60
C LEU A 27 -11.55 -28.62 3.52
N LYS A 28 -11.12 -28.28 2.31
CA LYS A 28 -9.82 -27.68 2.08
C LYS A 28 -9.91 -26.38 2.87
N ALA A 29 -9.25 -26.35 4.03
CA ALA A 29 -9.22 -25.17 4.87
C ALA A 29 -8.85 -24.00 3.97
N GLU A 30 -9.76 -23.04 3.83
CA GLU A 30 -9.51 -21.92 2.94
C GLU A 30 -8.21 -21.25 3.38
N THR A 31 -7.31 -21.04 2.42
CA THR A 31 -6.08 -20.32 2.71
C THR A 31 -6.44 -18.93 3.23
N PRO A 32 -5.90 -18.51 4.38
CA PRO A 32 -6.24 -17.20 4.93
C PRO A 32 -5.92 -16.08 3.94
N LEU A 33 -6.75 -15.04 3.95
CA LEU A 33 -6.51 -13.86 3.11
C LEU A 33 -5.20 -13.19 3.55
N THR A 34 -4.27 -13.04 2.61
CA THR A 34 -3.06 -12.27 2.86
C THR A 34 -3.27 -10.83 2.39
N PHE A 35 -3.05 -9.90 3.32
CA PHE A 35 -3.00 -8.47 3.07
C PHE A 35 -1.56 -8.06 2.79
N TYR A 36 -1.39 -7.19 1.80
CA TYR A 36 -0.08 -6.71 1.38
C TYR A 36 0.02 -5.19 1.54
N GLY A 37 1.21 -4.65 1.77
CA GLY A 37 1.42 -3.20 1.80
C GLY A 37 2.89 -2.77 1.65
N PRO A 38 3.15 -1.49 1.33
CA PRO A 38 4.51 -0.96 1.27
C PRO A 38 5.16 -0.96 2.66
N PRO A 39 6.49 -0.82 2.75
CA PRO A 39 7.18 -0.44 3.99
C PRO A 39 6.95 1.06 4.32
N ALA A 40 5.69 1.48 4.43
CA ALA A 40 5.28 2.86 4.70
C ALA A 40 4.16 2.92 5.76
N ALA A 41 3.95 4.08 6.38
CA ALA A 41 3.06 4.26 7.52
C ALA A 41 1.60 3.73 7.35
N PRO A 42 0.93 3.84 6.18
CA PRO A 42 -0.41 3.28 5.98
C PRO A 42 -0.49 1.77 6.25
N SER A 43 0.59 1.04 5.96
CA SER A 43 0.68 -0.39 6.25
C SER A 43 0.70 -0.70 7.73
N ALA A 44 1.09 0.25 8.60
CA ALA A 44 1.05 0.04 10.04
C ALA A 44 -0.39 -0.10 10.54
N VAL A 45 -1.33 0.68 9.99
CA VAL A 45 -2.77 0.56 10.30
C VAL A 45 -3.30 -0.81 9.86
N LEU A 46 -2.93 -1.28 8.67
CA LEU A 46 -3.38 -2.59 8.18
C LEU A 46 -2.74 -3.76 8.93
N ALA A 47 -1.45 -3.68 9.25
CA ALA A 47 -0.76 -4.68 10.06
C ALA A 47 -1.38 -4.78 11.46
N HIS A 48 -1.70 -3.63 12.07
CA HIS A 48 -2.45 -3.54 13.32
C HIS A 48 -3.84 -4.17 13.21
N ALA A 49 -4.59 -3.82 12.15
CA ALA A 49 -5.91 -4.39 11.86
C ALA A 49 -5.90 -5.93 11.83
N VAL A 50 -4.87 -6.50 11.21
CA VAL A 50 -4.66 -7.95 11.09
C VAL A 50 -4.23 -8.57 12.42
N LYS A 51 -3.18 -8.03 13.05
CA LYS A 51 -2.55 -8.64 14.24
C LYS A 51 -3.47 -8.65 15.45
N ASP A 52 -4.22 -7.57 15.64
CA ASP A 52 -5.09 -7.39 16.81
C ASP A 52 -6.51 -7.91 16.56
N GLY A 53 -6.74 -8.51 15.38
CA GLY A 53 -7.96 -9.25 15.07
C GLY A 53 -9.17 -8.37 14.76
N PHE A 54 -8.97 -7.11 14.38
CA PHE A 54 -10.04 -6.22 13.92
C PHE A 54 -10.70 -6.71 12.63
N LEU A 55 -10.01 -7.58 11.88
CA LEU A 55 -10.50 -8.17 10.63
C LEU A 55 -10.96 -9.63 10.77
N LYS A 56 -10.96 -10.21 11.99
CA LYS A 56 -11.15 -11.66 12.18
C LYS A 56 -12.50 -12.19 11.70
N ASP A 57 -13.55 -11.36 11.77
CA ASP A 57 -14.91 -11.75 11.41
C ASP A 57 -15.13 -11.82 9.89
N VAL A 58 -14.31 -11.08 9.13
CA VAL A 58 -14.36 -11.04 7.65
C VAL A 58 -13.22 -11.80 6.98
N ALA A 59 -12.06 -11.86 7.63
CA ALA A 59 -10.85 -12.48 7.14
C ALA A 59 -10.17 -13.28 8.28
N PRO A 60 -10.78 -14.41 8.72
CA PRO A 60 -10.24 -15.21 9.81
C PRO A 60 -8.84 -15.73 9.47
N GLY A 61 -7.92 -15.58 10.41
CA GLY A 61 -6.53 -16.00 10.25
C GLY A 61 -5.71 -15.16 9.26
N ALA A 62 -6.20 -13.97 8.88
CA ALA A 62 -5.51 -13.08 7.95
C ALA A 62 -4.04 -12.85 8.34
N VAL A 63 -3.21 -12.64 7.33
CA VAL A 63 -1.77 -12.37 7.49
C VAL A 63 -1.41 -11.09 6.78
N PHE A 64 -0.52 -10.29 7.35
CA PHE A 64 0.05 -9.12 6.71
C PHE A 64 1.46 -9.42 6.18
N LYS A 65 1.79 -8.96 4.97
CA LYS A 65 3.13 -9.03 4.38
C LYS A 65 3.49 -7.71 3.69
N ALA A 66 4.75 -7.29 3.82
CA ALA A 66 5.25 -6.17 3.04
C ALA A 66 5.64 -6.60 1.62
N TRP A 67 5.30 -5.79 0.62
CA TRP A 67 5.88 -5.87 -0.73
C TRP A 67 7.10 -4.94 -0.84
N LYS A 68 8.05 -5.25 -1.72
CA LYS A 68 9.35 -4.53 -1.74
C LYS A 68 9.41 -3.42 -2.78
N THR A 69 8.90 -3.69 -3.99
CA THR A 69 8.96 -2.71 -5.08
C THR A 69 7.59 -2.51 -5.73
N PRO A 70 7.34 -1.32 -6.31
CA PRO A 70 6.12 -1.06 -7.06
C PRO A 70 5.92 -2.00 -8.26
N ASP A 71 7.02 -2.39 -8.94
CA ASP A 71 6.96 -3.31 -10.08
C ASP A 71 6.56 -4.73 -9.66
N GLU A 72 7.16 -5.25 -8.57
CA GLU A 72 6.78 -6.54 -7.99
C GLU A 72 5.30 -6.53 -7.61
N MET A 73 4.87 -5.48 -6.90
CA MET A 73 3.48 -5.32 -6.48
C MET A 73 2.54 -5.29 -7.71
N ARG A 74 2.82 -4.47 -8.73
CA ARG A 74 1.98 -4.40 -9.94
C ARG A 74 1.88 -5.74 -10.66
N ALA A 75 2.99 -6.45 -10.81
CA ALA A 75 3.00 -7.77 -11.45
C ALA A 75 2.20 -8.80 -10.63
N ALA A 76 2.34 -8.78 -9.30
CA ALA A 76 1.65 -9.70 -8.40
C ALA A 76 0.15 -9.44 -8.32
N VAL A 77 -0.27 -8.17 -8.36
CA VAL A 77 -1.68 -7.77 -8.46
C VAL A 77 -2.25 -8.18 -9.81
N ALA A 78 -1.53 -7.93 -10.90
CA ALA A 78 -1.99 -8.30 -12.25
C ALA A 78 -2.13 -9.82 -12.44
N SER A 79 -1.31 -10.62 -11.75
CA SER A 79 -1.43 -12.08 -11.75
C SER A 79 -2.49 -12.62 -10.77
N GLY A 80 -3.08 -11.76 -9.94
CA GLY A 80 -4.03 -12.15 -8.88
C GLY A 80 -3.38 -12.72 -7.61
N SER A 81 -2.05 -12.81 -7.54
CA SER A 81 -1.33 -13.34 -6.37
C SER A 81 -1.32 -12.40 -5.16
N MET A 82 -1.47 -11.09 -5.37
CA MET A 82 -1.76 -10.10 -4.31
C MET A 82 -3.19 -9.58 -4.46
N GLY A 83 -4.12 -10.22 -3.74
CA GLY A 83 -5.55 -9.95 -3.86
C GLY A 83 -6.08 -8.76 -3.06
N ALA A 84 -5.43 -8.43 -1.93
CA ALA A 84 -5.78 -7.30 -1.05
C ALA A 84 -4.50 -6.54 -0.71
N VAL A 85 -4.34 -5.32 -1.23
CA VAL A 85 -3.06 -4.62 -1.26
C VAL A 85 -3.22 -3.14 -0.95
N VAL A 86 -2.41 -2.62 -0.03
CA VAL A 86 -2.18 -1.18 0.11
C VAL A 86 -1.25 -0.76 -1.02
N MET A 87 -1.70 0.18 -1.83
CA MET A 87 -0.97 0.66 -2.99
C MET A 87 -1.27 2.14 -3.26
N PRO A 88 -0.46 2.82 -4.09
CA PRO A 88 -0.78 4.14 -4.61
C PRO A 88 -2.19 4.16 -5.22
N SER A 89 -3.02 5.14 -4.83
CA SER A 89 -4.41 5.24 -5.27
C SER A 89 -4.53 5.38 -6.79
N TYR A 90 -3.63 6.15 -7.42
CA TYR A 90 -3.58 6.28 -8.88
C TYR A 90 -3.23 4.93 -9.55
N GLY A 91 -2.41 4.11 -8.89
CA GLY A 91 -2.02 2.79 -9.40
C GLY A 91 -3.20 1.83 -9.39
N ALA A 92 -4.04 1.90 -8.36
CA ALA A 92 -5.29 1.16 -8.31
C ALA A 92 -6.23 1.62 -9.45
N ALA A 93 -6.38 2.93 -9.64
CA ALA A 93 -7.18 3.51 -10.73
C ALA A 93 -6.65 3.09 -12.11
N ASN A 94 -5.33 3.08 -12.31
CA ASN A 94 -4.68 2.62 -13.54
C ASN A 94 -5.07 1.18 -13.87
N LEU A 95 -4.86 0.26 -12.93
CA LEU A 95 -5.13 -1.15 -13.13
C LEU A 95 -6.64 -1.39 -13.34
N HIS A 96 -7.50 -0.67 -12.62
CA HIS A 96 -8.95 -0.69 -12.86
C HIS A 96 -9.29 -0.25 -14.29
N SER A 97 -8.83 0.93 -14.70
CA SER A 97 -9.13 1.52 -16.03
C SER A 97 -8.64 0.65 -17.18
N ARG A 98 -7.58 -0.14 -16.95
CA ARG A 98 -7.03 -1.14 -17.88
C ARG A 98 -7.75 -2.50 -17.85
N GLY A 99 -8.83 -2.64 -17.07
CA GLY A 99 -9.70 -3.81 -17.06
C GLY A 99 -9.26 -4.93 -16.11
N LEU A 100 -8.35 -4.67 -15.17
CA LEU A 100 -7.96 -5.67 -14.15
C LEU A 100 -8.94 -5.76 -12.96
N GLY A 101 -10.00 -4.93 -12.95
CA GLY A 101 -11.12 -5.07 -12.02
C GLY A 101 -10.77 -4.80 -10.55
N LEU A 102 -9.74 -4.00 -10.29
CA LEU A 102 -9.43 -3.54 -8.94
C LEU A 102 -10.50 -2.59 -8.41
N GLY A 103 -10.83 -2.69 -7.14
CA GLY A 103 -11.67 -1.74 -6.42
C GLY A 103 -10.92 -1.18 -5.23
N LEU A 104 -10.95 0.12 -5.03
CA LEU A 104 -10.39 0.81 -3.88
C LEU A 104 -11.41 0.79 -2.74
N LEU A 105 -11.00 0.29 -1.58
CA LEU A 105 -11.81 0.28 -0.36
C LEU A 105 -11.80 1.65 0.31
N ASN A 106 -10.60 2.21 0.49
CA ASN A 106 -10.39 3.43 1.24
C ASN A 106 -9.10 4.14 0.84
N VAL A 107 -8.94 5.35 1.37
CA VAL A 107 -7.69 6.09 1.44
C VAL A 107 -7.16 5.93 2.88
N LEU A 108 -5.93 5.45 3.00
CA LEU A 108 -5.26 5.19 4.29
C LEU A 108 -4.27 6.28 4.69
N THR A 109 -3.96 7.20 3.78
CA THR A 109 -3.19 8.41 4.09
C THR A 109 -3.52 9.51 3.10
N THR A 110 -3.67 10.72 3.63
CA THR A 110 -3.86 11.94 2.85
C THR A 110 -2.59 12.78 2.72
N GLY A 111 -1.45 12.25 3.16
CA GLY A 111 -0.22 13.02 3.30
C GLY A 111 0.88 12.26 4.05
N LEU A 112 2.01 11.99 3.42
CA LEU A 112 3.16 11.38 4.12
C LEU A 112 4.50 11.68 3.47
N LEU A 113 4.56 12.61 2.52
CA LEU A 113 5.74 12.89 1.71
C LEU A 113 6.42 14.17 2.18
N TYR A 114 7.72 14.08 2.43
CA TYR A 114 8.54 15.20 2.88
C TYR A 114 9.86 15.22 2.14
N VAL A 115 10.32 16.41 1.77
CA VAL A 115 11.72 16.64 1.47
C VAL A 115 12.46 16.81 2.78
N VAL A 116 13.54 16.06 2.94
CA VAL A 116 14.44 16.14 4.09
C VAL A 116 15.83 16.58 3.64
N SER A 117 16.47 17.43 4.44
CA SER A 117 17.79 17.99 4.15
C SER A 117 18.55 18.32 5.44
N LYS A 118 19.89 18.35 5.35
CA LYS A 118 20.76 18.93 6.40
C LYS A 118 20.78 20.47 6.36
N ASP A 119 20.45 21.03 5.20
CA ASP A 119 20.42 22.47 4.92
C ASP A 119 18.97 22.99 5.00
N GLU A 120 18.66 23.73 6.06
CA GLU A 120 17.33 24.33 6.29
C GLU A 120 16.96 25.42 5.26
N THR A 121 17.92 25.92 4.48
CA THR A 121 17.62 26.88 3.40
C THR A 121 16.89 26.23 2.22
N LEU A 122 16.91 24.89 2.12
CA LEU A 122 16.18 24.11 1.11
C LEU A 122 14.69 23.94 1.47
N ASN A 123 14.01 25.06 1.72
CA ASN A 123 12.64 25.15 2.26
C ASN A 123 11.53 25.46 1.22
N SER A 124 11.83 25.43 -0.06
CA SER A 124 10.86 25.62 -1.15
C SER A 124 11.29 24.81 -2.38
N LEU A 125 10.38 24.57 -3.32
CA LEU A 125 10.75 23.89 -4.57
C LEU A 125 11.79 24.70 -5.36
N GLN A 126 11.71 26.04 -5.32
CA GLN A 126 12.68 26.92 -5.97
C GLN A 126 14.08 26.80 -5.36
N SER A 127 14.21 26.64 -4.03
CA SER A 127 15.53 26.50 -3.42
C SER A 127 16.21 25.15 -3.71
N LEU A 128 15.47 24.18 -4.28
CA LEU A 128 16.05 22.96 -4.83
C LEU A 128 16.65 23.13 -6.22
N SER A 129 16.47 24.28 -6.89
CA SER A 129 17.07 24.54 -8.19
C SER A 129 18.60 24.50 -8.11
N GLY A 130 19.23 23.77 -9.03
CA GLY A 130 20.67 23.48 -9.04
C GLY A 130 21.12 22.46 -7.99
N LYS A 131 20.19 21.81 -7.27
CA LYS A 131 20.48 20.81 -6.24
C LYS A 131 20.22 19.39 -6.74
N THR A 132 20.78 18.42 -6.02
CA THR A 132 20.55 17.00 -6.22
C THR A 132 19.60 16.47 -5.15
N LEU A 133 18.48 15.88 -5.58
CA LEU A 133 17.44 15.31 -4.73
C LEU A 133 17.40 13.80 -4.93
N ALA A 134 17.66 13.03 -3.87
CA ALA A 134 17.43 11.59 -3.89
C ALA A 134 15.93 11.27 -3.88
N LEU A 135 15.51 10.34 -4.74
CA LEU A 135 14.11 9.96 -4.90
C LEU A 135 13.99 8.43 -5.06
N PRO A 136 13.44 7.70 -4.08
CA PRO A 136 13.06 6.31 -4.28
C PRO A 136 11.80 6.22 -5.15
N PHE A 137 11.54 5.02 -5.69
CA PHE A 137 10.32 4.71 -6.44
C PHE A 137 10.11 5.59 -7.69
N LYS A 138 11.08 5.52 -8.60
CA LYS A 138 10.98 6.14 -9.93
C LYS A 138 9.67 5.75 -10.63
N ASN A 139 9.01 6.73 -11.24
CA ASN A 139 7.72 6.57 -11.93
C ASN A 139 6.62 5.99 -11.01
N ASP A 140 6.64 6.38 -9.74
CA ASP A 140 5.60 6.09 -8.76
C ASP A 140 5.11 7.38 -8.07
N MET A 141 4.20 7.26 -7.11
CA MET A 141 3.53 8.34 -6.39
C MET A 141 4.46 9.52 -6.04
N PRO A 142 5.60 9.33 -5.35
CA PRO A 142 6.42 10.47 -4.95
C PRO A 142 7.00 11.22 -6.16
N ASP A 143 7.36 10.49 -7.22
CA ASP A 143 7.90 11.05 -8.46
C ASP A 143 6.83 11.81 -9.24
N PHE A 144 5.63 11.24 -9.40
CA PHE A 144 4.53 11.92 -10.11
C PHE A 144 4.07 13.19 -9.40
N VAL A 145 3.93 13.15 -8.07
CA VAL A 145 3.59 14.34 -7.28
C VAL A 145 4.69 15.39 -7.39
N LEU A 146 5.96 15.00 -7.24
CA LEU A 146 7.09 15.93 -7.36
C LEU A 146 7.15 16.58 -8.74
N ARG A 147 7.07 15.80 -9.82
CA ARG A 147 7.12 16.33 -11.20
C ARG A 147 5.99 17.31 -11.46
N ARG A 148 4.78 17.02 -10.96
CA ARG A 148 3.65 17.94 -11.09
C ARG A 148 3.92 19.26 -10.37
N LEU A 149 4.40 19.19 -9.13
CA LEU A 149 4.74 20.36 -8.34
C LEU A 149 5.86 21.21 -8.95
N VAL A 150 6.91 20.56 -9.46
CA VAL A 150 8.03 21.23 -10.16
C VAL A 150 7.52 21.99 -11.38
N ALA A 151 6.68 21.36 -12.21
CA ALA A 151 6.10 21.99 -13.39
C ALA A 151 5.24 23.22 -13.04
N GLU A 152 4.37 23.10 -12.03
CA GLU A 152 3.50 24.21 -11.59
C GLU A 152 4.26 25.36 -10.92
N ASN A 153 5.47 25.10 -10.45
CA ASN A 153 6.36 26.09 -9.86
C ASN A 153 7.28 26.77 -10.89
N GLY A 154 7.07 26.53 -12.19
CA GLY A 154 7.82 27.15 -13.28
C GLY A 154 9.25 26.62 -13.44
N LEU A 155 9.61 25.55 -12.72
CA LEU A 155 10.90 24.87 -12.85
C LEU A 155 10.86 23.92 -14.05
N LYS A 156 11.99 23.83 -14.74
CA LYS A 156 12.16 22.99 -15.93
C LYS A 156 12.73 21.62 -15.55
N PRO A 157 12.49 20.59 -16.40
CA PRO A 157 13.21 19.33 -16.26
C PRO A 157 14.73 19.56 -16.24
N GLY A 158 15.40 19.06 -15.22
CA GLY A 158 16.84 19.23 -15.01
C GLY A 158 17.24 20.39 -14.10
N ASP A 159 16.32 21.33 -13.77
CA ASP A 159 16.61 22.36 -12.76
C ASP A 159 16.86 21.73 -11.39
N ILE A 160 16.19 20.61 -11.09
CA ILE A 160 16.52 19.73 -9.95
C ILE A 160 17.09 18.44 -10.52
N THR A 161 18.29 18.05 -10.10
CA THR A 161 18.89 16.77 -10.48
C THR A 161 18.29 15.66 -9.62
N LEU A 162 17.55 14.73 -10.23
CA LEU A 162 16.96 13.59 -9.52
C LEU A 162 17.93 12.41 -9.50
N GLU A 163 18.39 12.03 -8.32
CA GLU A 163 19.16 10.81 -8.09
C GLU A 163 18.19 9.70 -7.66
N TYR A 164 17.85 8.81 -8.60
CA TYR A 164 16.90 7.74 -8.32
C TYR A 164 17.54 6.63 -7.50
N ALA A 165 17.10 6.51 -6.24
CA ALA A 165 17.52 5.43 -5.35
C ALA A 165 16.65 4.18 -5.58
N ALA A 166 17.24 2.99 -5.46
CA ALA A 166 16.52 1.72 -5.53
C ALA A 166 15.62 1.48 -4.31
N SER A 167 15.88 2.14 -3.18
CA SER A 167 15.10 1.98 -1.96
C SER A 167 15.15 3.22 -1.04
N PRO A 168 14.19 3.41 -0.12
CA PRO A 168 14.26 4.47 0.88
C PRO A 168 15.53 4.43 1.75
N PRO A 169 16.02 3.27 2.24
CA PRO A 169 17.30 3.21 2.96
C PRO A 169 18.50 3.73 2.16
N GLU A 170 18.54 3.49 0.85
CA GLU A 170 19.59 4.01 -0.02
C GLU A 170 19.49 5.54 -0.15
N ALA A 171 18.30 6.09 -0.40
CA ALA A 171 18.09 7.54 -0.43
C ALA A 171 18.55 8.23 0.87
N VAL A 172 18.26 7.61 2.02
CA VAL A 172 18.74 8.06 3.33
C VAL A 172 20.27 8.01 3.42
N GLN A 173 20.91 6.94 2.94
CA GLN A 173 22.36 6.83 2.94
C GLN A 173 23.02 7.91 2.06
N LEU A 174 22.49 8.16 0.86
CA LEU A 174 22.97 9.21 -0.03
C LEU A 174 22.93 10.59 0.64
N LEU A 175 21.83 10.91 1.34
CA LEU A 175 21.68 12.16 2.07
C LEU A 175 22.69 12.29 3.23
N LEU A 176 22.79 11.26 4.07
CA LEU A 176 23.68 11.28 5.24
C LEU A 176 25.15 11.39 4.83
N THR A 177 25.55 10.73 3.74
CA THR A 177 26.92 10.80 3.19
C THR A 177 27.20 12.10 2.41
N GLY A 178 26.20 12.95 2.19
CA GLY A 178 26.35 14.19 1.43
C GLY A 178 26.53 14.00 -0.08
N ARG A 179 26.16 12.83 -0.62
CA ARG A 179 26.16 12.57 -2.07
C ARG A 179 25.00 13.30 -2.77
N VAL A 180 23.96 13.66 -2.03
CA VAL A 180 22.83 14.48 -2.47
C VAL A 180 22.57 15.58 -1.46
N ASP A 181 21.94 16.66 -1.89
CA ASP A 181 21.60 17.81 -1.05
C ASP A 181 20.35 17.53 -0.19
N ALA A 182 19.37 16.82 -0.75
CA ALA A 182 18.10 16.51 -0.11
C ALA A 182 17.59 15.12 -0.52
N ALA A 183 16.58 14.60 0.17
CA ALA A 183 15.84 13.40 -0.24
C ALA A 183 14.33 13.59 -0.10
N LEU A 184 13.53 13.11 -1.05
CA LEU A 184 12.07 13.02 -0.93
C LEU A 184 11.70 11.64 -0.38
N LEU A 185 11.15 11.60 0.83
CA LEU A 185 10.86 10.36 1.55
C LEU A 185 9.40 10.32 2.02
N SER A 186 8.84 9.12 2.05
CA SER A 186 7.58 8.83 2.75
C SER A 186 7.81 8.49 4.21
N GLU A 187 6.82 8.70 5.08
CA GLU A 187 6.84 8.13 6.43
C GLU A 187 6.75 6.60 6.42
N PRO A 188 7.48 5.88 7.30
CA PRO A 188 8.29 6.40 8.41
C PRO A 188 9.75 6.74 8.06
N ALA A 189 10.17 6.60 6.80
CA ALA A 189 11.58 6.81 6.40
C ALA A 189 12.06 8.25 6.64
N ALA A 190 11.18 9.24 6.46
CA ALA A 190 11.48 10.63 6.82
C ALA A 190 11.74 10.78 8.33
N THR A 191 10.90 10.23 9.20
CA THR A 191 11.17 10.20 10.65
C THR A 191 12.47 9.46 10.97
N ALA A 192 12.70 8.32 10.32
CA ALA A 192 13.85 7.47 10.57
C ALA A 192 15.18 8.20 10.34
N VAL A 193 15.30 8.96 9.25
CA VAL A 193 16.55 9.69 8.96
C VAL A 193 16.77 10.85 9.93
N LEU A 194 15.72 11.55 10.35
CA LEU A 194 15.80 12.59 11.39
C LEU A 194 16.34 12.04 12.72
N ILE A 195 15.89 10.85 13.13
CA ILE A 195 16.36 10.19 14.35
C ILE A 195 17.80 9.67 14.16
N LYS A 196 18.04 8.94 13.07
CA LYS A 196 19.34 8.32 12.77
C LYS A 196 20.46 9.35 12.62
N ALA A 197 20.18 10.52 12.05
CA ALA A 197 21.16 11.60 11.90
C ALA A 197 21.73 12.06 13.25
N LYS A 198 20.89 12.13 14.30
CA LYS A 198 21.33 12.52 15.65
C LYS A 198 22.37 11.58 16.24
N SER A 199 22.25 10.28 15.96
CA SER A 199 23.24 9.27 16.37
C SER A 199 24.62 9.47 15.72
N PHE A 200 24.69 10.26 14.64
CA PHE A 200 25.93 10.66 13.98
C PHE A 200 26.30 12.12 14.26
N PHE A 201 25.72 12.76 15.28
CA PHE A 201 25.90 14.19 15.58
C PHE A 201 25.56 15.12 14.40
N MET A 202 24.65 14.67 13.53
CA MET A 202 24.10 15.45 12.42
C MET A 202 22.66 15.86 12.72
N THR A 203 22.24 17.00 12.15
CA THR A 203 20.84 17.40 12.14
C THR A 203 20.31 17.32 10.71
N VAL A 204 19.15 16.66 10.56
CA VAL A 204 18.37 16.63 9.33
C VAL A 204 16.99 17.17 9.68
N HIS A 205 16.39 17.90 8.75
CA HIS A 205 15.14 18.61 8.92
C HIS A 205 14.16 18.15 7.84
N ARG A 206 12.86 18.13 8.15
CA ARG A 206 11.82 18.13 7.11
C ARG A 206 11.73 19.56 6.58
N THR A 207 12.35 19.83 5.44
CA THR A 207 12.46 21.18 4.91
C THR A 207 11.30 21.57 4.01
N ILE A 208 10.70 20.60 3.32
CA ILE A 208 9.50 20.83 2.49
C ILE A 208 8.45 19.78 2.80
N ASP A 209 7.25 20.25 3.13
CA ASP A 209 6.05 19.45 3.28
C ASP A 209 5.32 19.41 1.93
N ILE A 210 5.33 18.25 1.27
CA ILE A 210 4.77 18.09 -0.07
C ILE A 210 3.26 18.35 -0.08
N GLN A 211 2.56 18.10 1.04
CA GLN A 211 1.13 18.33 1.14
C GLN A 211 0.83 19.83 1.13
N LYS A 212 1.66 20.63 1.80
CA LYS A 212 1.55 22.10 1.75
C LYS A 212 1.87 22.65 0.37
N GLU A 213 2.86 22.11 -0.32
CA GLU A 213 3.15 22.49 -1.71
C GLU A 213 2.01 22.09 -2.65
N TRP A 214 1.39 20.93 -2.43
CA TRP A 214 0.22 20.47 -3.19
C TRP A 214 -0.99 21.38 -3.02
N ALA A 215 -1.24 21.90 -1.81
CA ALA A 215 -2.33 22.82 -1.56
C ALA A 215 -2.28 24.08 -2.45
N LYS A 216 -1.07 24.53 -2.82
CA LYS A 216 -0.88 25.70 -3.70
C LYS A 216 -1.33 25.44 -5.14
N VAL A 217 -1.35 24.17 -5.56
CA VAL A 217 -1.76 23.74 -6.91
C VAL A 217 -3.21 23.29 -6.93
N ALA A 218 -3.60 22.43 -5.98
CA ALA A 218 -4.90 21.77 -5.97
C ALA A 218 -5.96 22.45 -5.07
N GLY A 219 -5.57 23.51 -4.35
CA GLY A 219 -6.46 24.25 -3.45
C GLY A 219 -6.72 23.61 -2.08
N LYS A 220 -6.20 22.40 -1.82
CA LYS A 220 -6.27 21.71 -0.52
C LYS A 220 -5.04 20.84 -0.28
N PRO A 221 -4.59 20.65 0.98
CA PRO A 221 -3.36 19.92 1.28
C PRO A 221 -3.51 18.40 1.20
N GLU A 222 -4.73 17.86 1.26
CA GLU A 222 -4.97 16.43 1.22
C GLU A 222 -4.67 15.85 -0.16
N ILE A 223 -3.72 14.91 -0.20
CA ILE A 223 -3.41 14.09 -1.36
C ILE A 223 -3.86 12.67 -1.03
N PRO A 224 -4.84 12.07 -1.71
CA PRO A 224 -5.27 10.71 -1.40
C PRO A 224 -4.23 9.70 -1.91
N GLN A 225 -3.09 9.57 -1.22
CA GLN A 225 -1.90 8.94 -1.78
C GLN A 225 -2.02 7.42 -1.85
N ALA A 226 -2.33 6.76 -0.74
CA ALA A 226 -2.38 5.30 -0.71
C ALA A 226 -3.67 4.81 -0.07
N GLY A 227 -4.10 3.63 -0.49
CA GLY A 227 -5.35 3.02 -0.05
C GLY A 227 -5.32 1.51 -0.20
N LEU A 228 -6.22 0.83 0.50
CA LEU A 228 -6.40 -0.62 0.35
C LEU A 228 -7.24 -0.91 -0.89
N ALA A 229 -6.65 -1.58 -1.87
CA ALA A 229 -7.31 -2.04 -3.09
C ALA A 229 -7.52 -3.56 -3.05
N LEU A 230 -8.65 -4.01 -3.60
CA LEU A 230 -9.06 -5.40 -3.68
C LEU A 230 -9.21 -5.81 -5.14
N THR A 231 -8.66 -6.95 -5.52
CA THR A 231 -8.93 -7.59 -6.82
C THR A 231 -10.39 -8.08 -6.90
N SER A 232 -10.93 -8.25 -8.11
CA SER A 232 -12.30 -8.76 -8.28
C SER A 232 -12.53 -10.10 -7.59
N GLN A 233 -11.51 -10.97 -7.54
CA GLN A 233 -11.60 -12.26 -6.85
C GLN A 233 -11.83 -12.08 -5.34
N VAL A 234 -11.11 -11.16 -4.70
CA VAL A 234 -11.30 -10.87 -3.28
C VAL A 234 -12.62 -10.17 -3.04
N GLN A 235 -13.02 -9.23 -3.91
CA GLN A 235 -14.33 -8.57 -3.81
C GLN A 235 -15.48 -9.59 -3.87
N GLN A 236 -15.44 -10.53 -4.82
CA GLN A 236 -16.44 -11.58 -4.95
C GLN A 236 -16.46 -12.51 -3.72
N LYS A 237 -15.29 -12.86 -3.19
CA LYS A 237 -15.18 -13.69 -1.99
C LYS A 237 -15.80 -13.02 -0.77
N LEU A 238 -15.52 -11.73 -0.56
CA LEU A 238 -16.03 -10.98 0.60
C LEU A 238 -17.51 -10.61 0.45
N GLY A 239 -17.95 -10.34 -0.78
CA GLY A 239 -19.27 -9.76 -1.03
C GLY A 239 -19.42 -8.37 -0.40
N LYS A 240 -20.59 -7.75 -0.60
CA LYS A 240 -20.85 -6.39 -0.10
C LYS A 240 -20.69 -6.28 1.42
N ALA A 241 -21.30 -7.21 2.18
CA ALA A 241 -21.23 -7.20 3.63
C ALA A 241 -19.80 -7.39 4.16
N GLY A 242 -19.00 -8.25 3.52
CA GLY A 242 -17.60 -8.42 3.90
C GLY A 242 -16.77 -7.18 3.59
N ILE A 243 -16.98 -6.53 2.44
CA ILE A 243 -16.29 -5.28 2.10
C ILE A 243 -16.63 -4.18 3.13
N GLU A 244 -17.90 -4.02 3.51
CA GLU A 244 -18.32 -3.06 4.54
C GLU A 244 -17.72 -3.39 5.92
N ALA A 245 -17.68 -4.66 6.31
CA ALA A 245 -17.06 -5.10 7.56
C ALA A 245 -15.54 -4.89 7.56
N LEU A 246 -14.87 -5.15 6.43
CA LEU A 246 -13.44 -4.89 6.26
C LEU A 246 -13.14 -3.39 6.44
N GLN A 247 -13.95 -2.52 5.85
CA GLN A 247 -13.83 -1.08 6.03
C GLN A 247 -14.03 -0.65 7.50
N ALA A 248 -15.07 -1.16 8.17
CA ALA A 248 -15.31 -0.86 9.58
C ALA A 248 -14.15 -1.34 10.49
N GLY A 249 -13.57 -2.50 10.16
CA GLY A 249 -12.37 -3.00 10.82
C GLY A 249 -11.16 -2.06 10.64
N MET A 250 -10.97 -1.49 9.45
CA MET A 250 -9.92 -0.50 9.18
C MET A 250 -10.15 0.82 9.93
N GLU A 251 -11.39 1.31 10.01
CA GLU A 251 -11.76 2.50 10.80
C GLU A 251 -11.47 2.28 12.30
N THR A 252 -11.82 1.10 12.82
CA THR A 252 -11.55 0.71 14.22
C THR A 252 -10.05 0.60 14.49
N ALA A 253 -9.30 -0.01 13.57
CA ALA A 253 -7.85 -0.14 13.68
C ALA A 253 -7.16 1.23 13.65
N LEU A 254 -7.60 2.16 12.81
CA LEU A 254 -7.08 3.53 12.80
C LEU A 254 -7.32 4.23 14.14
N ALA A 255 -8.56 4.16 14.66
CA ALA A 255 -8.89 4.78 15.95
C ALA A 255 -8.05 4.18 17.10
N SER A 256 -7.84 2.86 17.08
CA SER A 256 -6.97 2.17 18.03
C SER A 256 -5.51 2.58 17.88
N ALA A 257 -4.99 2.68 16.65
CA ALA A 257 -3.63 3.12 16.39
C ALA A 257 -3.38 4.59 16.77
N ALA A 258 -4.39 5.44 16.69
CA ALA A 258 -4.31 6.82 17.17
C ALA A 258 -4.29 6.91 18.71
N ALA A 259 -5.03 6.02 19.39
CA ALA A 259 -5.06 5.96 20.85
C ALA A 259 -3.79 5.32 21.45
N ASP A 260 -3.23 4.32 20.77
CA ASP A 260 -1.99 3.63 21.16
C ASP A 260 -1.09 3.39 19.93
N PRO A 261 -0.32 4.41 19.49
CA PRO A 261 0.58 4.31 18.35
C PRO A 261 1.65 3.23 18.50
N GLN A 262 2.07 2.94 19.72
CA GLN A 262 3.16 2.01 20.02
C GLN A 262 2.73 0.57 19.76
N THR A 263 1.51 0.19 20.14
CA THR A 263 0.97 -1.14 19.84
C THR A 263 0.82 -1.35 18.33
N ALA A 264 0.24 -0.37 17.62
CA ALA A 264 0.09 -0.44 16.16
C ALA A 264 1.44 -0.47 15.43
N ALA A 265 2.42 0.29 15.91
CA ALA A 265 3.78 0.25 15.38
C ALA A 265 4.47 -1.10 15.61
N ALA A 266 4.31 -1.69 16.80
CA ALA A 266 4.85 -3.01 17.13
C ALA A 266 4.19 -4.14 16.32
N ALA A 267 2.96 -3.93 15.82
CA ALA A 267 2.33 -4.85 14.89
C ALA A 267 3.00 -4.89 13.52
N ALA A 268 3.61 -3.77 13.11
CA ALA A 268 4.15 -3.57 11.77
C ALA A 268 5.68 -3.65 11.68
N ALA A 269 6.39 -3.52 12.80
CA ALA A 269 7.85 -3.34 12.86
C ALA A 269 8.65 -4.34 12.00
N ASP A 270 8.42 -5.64 12.18
CA ASP A 270 9.13 -6.68 11.43
C ASP A 270 8.86 -6.59 9.93
N ALA A 271 7.62 -6.31 9.55
CA ALA A 271 7.21 -6.25 8.15
C ALA A 271 7.72 -4.98 7.45
N LEU A 272 7.70 -3.83 8.15
CA LEU A 272 8.17 -2.57 7.57
C LEU A 272 9.69 -2.41 7.65
N GLY A 273 10.37 -3.20 8.50
CA GLY A 273 11.83 -3.10 8.70
C GLY A 273 12.24 -1.83 9.45
N PHE A 274 11.35 -1.28 10.28
CA PHE A 274 11.62 -0.11 11.12
C PHE A 274 11.33 -0.45 12.59
N PRO A 275 12.11 0.10 13.54
CA PRO A 275 11.79 -0.03 14.96
C PRO A 275 10.40 0.56 15.28
N PRO A 276 9.63 -0.05 16.20
CA PRO A 276 8.30 0.43 16.59
C PRO A 276 8.28 1.91 16.99
N GLU A 277 9.30 2.38 17.70
CA GLU A 277 9.40 3.77 18.14
C GLU A 277 9.50 4.76 16.97
N ILE A 278 10.14 4.36 15.86
CA ILE A 278 10.24 5.19 14.65
C ILE A 278 8.90 5.22 13.92
N ILE A 279 8.23 4.07 13.80
CA ILE A 279 6.92 3.97 13.17
C ILE A 279 5.91 4.81 13.97
N ALA A 280 5.82 4.65 15.28
CA ALA A 280 4.92 5.40 16.14
C ALA A 280 5.21 6.92 16.08
N ALA A 281 6.49 7.31 16.11
CA ALA A 281 6.88 8.72 16.00
C ALA A 281 6.53 9.36 14.65
N SER A 282 6.30 8.55 13.60
CA SER A 282 5.92 9.03 12.28
C SER A 282 4.42 9.28 12.12
N PHE A 283 3.56 8.70 12.97
CA PHE A 283 2.11 8.78 12.80
C PHE A 283 1.57 10.22 12.74
N PRO A 284 2.04 11.18 13.57
CA PRO A 284 1.57 12.57 13.51
C PRO A 284 1.84 13.27 12.17
N THR A 285 2.85 12.82 11.41
CA THR A 285 3.21 13.36 10.08
C THR A 285 2.83 12.39 8.95
N SER A 286 2.10 11.32 9.24
CA SER A 286 1.70 10.34 8.23
C SER A 286 0.29 10.55 7.68
N HIS A 287 -0.42 11.56 8.22
CA HIS A 287 -1.82 11.89 7.90
C HIS A 287 -2.67 10.65 7.68
N LEU A 288 -2.56 9.69 8.61
CA LEU A 288 -3.22 8.40 8.52
C LEU A 288 -4.73 8.59 8.53
N SER A 289 -5.41 7.80 7.70
CA SER A 289 -6.86 7.83 7.54
C SER A 289 -7.40 6.42 7.31
N ALA A 290 -8.71 6.33 7.19
CA ALA A 290 -9.44 5.16 6.72
C ALA A 290 -10.67 5.65 5.96
N LEU A 291 -10.50 6.71 5.16
CA LEU A 291 -11.61 7.38 4.48
C LEU A 291 -12.14 6.46 3.37
N LYS A 292 -13.42 6.11 3.44
CA LYS A 292 -14.11 5.32 2.41
C LYS A 292 -13.85 5.88 1.01
N ALA A 293 -13.57 5.02 0.05
CA ALA A 293 -13.25 5.45 -1.31
C ALA A 293 -14.39 6.27 -1.95
N SER A 294 -15.65 5.92 -1.67
CA SER A 294 -16.84 6.67 -2.13
C SER A 294 -16.89 8.08 -1.54
N ALA A 295 -16.57 8.23 -0.25
CA ALA A 295 -16.53 9.52 0.42
C ALA A 295 -15.34 10.36 -0.07
N ALA A 296 -14.22 9.72 -0.41
CA ALA A 296 -13.03 10.34 -0.98
C ALA A 296 -13.12 10.60 -2.49
N ARG A 297 -14.23 10.23 -3.16
CA ARG A 297 -14.30 10.16 -4.62
C ARG A 297 -13.94 11.47 -5.30
N ALA A 298 -14.50 12.59 -4.84
CA ALA A 298 -14.21 13.90 -5.42
C ALA A 298 -12.71 14.26 -5.32
N ASP A 299 -12.08 13.92 -4.20
CA ASP A 299 -10.66 14.17 -3.94
C ASP A 299 -9.77 13.28 -4.80
N LEU A 300 -10.14 11.99 -4.92
CA LEU A 300 -9.48 11.02 -5.78
C LEU A 300 -9.56 11.43 -7.25
N GLU A 301 -10.74 11.77 -7.75
CA GLU A 301 -10.92 12.19 -9.15
C GLU A 301 -10.15 13.48 -9.47
N ALA A 302 -10.22 14.48 -8.58
CA ALA A 302 -9.45 15.72 -8.77
C ALA A 302 -7.94 15.44 -8.77
N PHE A 303 -7.45 14.56 -7.89
CA PHE A 303 -6.05 14.14 -7.88
C PHE A 303 -5.67 13.41 -9.17
N TYR A 304 -6.51 12.50 -9.66
CA TYR A 304 -6.27 11.75 -10.89
C TYR A 304 -6.23 12.65 -12.12
N ASP A 305 -7.13 13.62 -12.22
CA ASP A 305 -7.10 14.62 -13.29
C ASP A 305 -5.80 15.42 -13.28
N GLU A 306 -5.36 15.81 -12.08
CA GLU A 306 -4.16 16.61 -11.90
C GLU A 306 -2.90 15.85 -12.38
N LEU A 307 -2.82 14.55 -12.09
CA LEU A 307 -1.76 13.69 -12.61
C LEU A 307 -1.90 13.46 -14.13
N ALA A 308 -3.12 13.25 -14.62
CA ALA A 308 -3.40 12.98 -16.03
C ALA A 308 -3.05 14.17 -16.96
N LYS A 309 -2.97 15.40 -16.43
CA LYS A 309 -2.47 16.57 -17.19
C LYS A 309 -1.04 16.37 -17.70
N ALA A 310 -0.20 15.67 -16.94
CA ALA A 310 1.17 15.37 -17.34
C ALA A 310 1.23 14.16 -18.28
N ASP A 311 0.53 13.08 -17.91
CA ASP A 311 0.41 11.88 -18.73
C ASP A 311 -0.88 11.11 -18.37
N PRO A 312 -1.89 11.06 -19.27
CA PRO A 312 -3.11 10.30 -19.05
C PRO A 312 -2.87 8.81 -18.78
N ALA A 313 -1.76 8.25 -19.25
CA ALA A 313 -1.42 6.84 -19.01
C ALA A 313 -1.14 6.55 -17.53
N ILE A 314 -0.83 7.56 -16.69
CA ILE A 314 -0.66 7.40 -15.24
C ILE A 314 -1.91 6.77 -14.61
N ILE A 315 -3.11 7.17 -15.05
CA ILE A 315 -4.39 6.64 -14.55
C ILE A 315 -5.03 5.61 -15.49
N GLY A 316 -4.28 5.09 -16.46
CA GLY A 316 -4.79 4.12 -17.43
C GLY A 316 -5.61 4.76 -18.56
N GLY A 317 -5.44 6.06 -18.82
CA GLY A 317 -6.02 6.80 -19.95
C GLY A 317 -7.43 7.37 -19.71
N ARG A 318 -8.10 7.00 -18.61
CA ARG A 318 -9.43 7.49 -18.25
C ARG A 318 -9.66 7.40 -16.74
N ARG A 319 -10.59 8.20 -16.23
CA ARG A 319 -11.06 8.05 -14.85
C ARG A 319 -11.66 6.65 -14.63
N PRO A 320 -11.46 6.07 -13.45
CA PRO A 320 -12.16 4.84 -13.09
C PRO A 320 -13.67 5.08 -12.99
N ASP A 321 -14.47 4.04 -13.22
CA ASP A 321 -15.93 4.10 -13.11
C ASP A 321 -16.41 3.86 -11.67
N ASP A 322 -17.72 3.84 -11.47
CA ASP A 322 -18.35 3.67 -10.15
C ASP A 322 -17.91 2.37 -9.45
N GLY A 323 -17.59 1.31 -10.20
CA GLY A 323 -17.16 0.02 -9.65
C GLY A 323 -15.79 0.07 -8.98
N PHE A 324 -15.03 1.14 -9.15
CA PHE A 324 -13.76 1.35 -8.47
C PHE A 324 -13.91 1.74 -7.01
N TYR A 325 -14.98 2.45 -6.64
CA TYR A 325 -15.16 3.01 -5.30
C TYR A 325 -16.06 2.08 -4.47
N LEU A 326 -15.46 1.18 -3.69
CA LEU A 326 -16.17 0.01 -3.14
C LEU A 326 -17.18 0.33 -2.02
N VAL A 327 -16.89 1.34 -1.18
CA VAL A 327 -17.65 1.72 0.03
C VAL A 327 -17.57 3.21 0.24
#